data_AF-A0A967W5B4-F1
#
_entry.id   AF-A0A967W5B4-F1
#
_cell.length_a   1.000
_cell.length_b   1.000
_cell.length_c   1.000
_cell.angle_alpha   90.00
_cell.angle_beta   90.00
_cell.angle_gamma   90.00
#
_symmetry.space_group_name_H-M   'P 1'
#
loop_
_entity.id
_entity.type
_entity.pdbx_description
1 polymer ?
#
loop_
_entity_poly.entity_id
_entity_poly.type
_entity_poly.pdbx_seq_one_letter_code
_entity_poly.pdbx_strand_id
1 'polypeptide(L)'
;MSKGWAEEHGAVNPESAAGEGESYARRHANGTGPFKLVSREADVKTVFEVNKDWWGFKAGERTNVTRVVFTPISSDATRVAALLSGNVHMAYPIPVQDMRRVDTNAGTSMLVGPEVRTIYLGM
;
A
#
# COMPACT_ATOMS: atom_id res chain seq x y z
N MET A 1 6.66 14.49 -7.50
CA MET A 1 7.61 14.26 -8.61
C MET A 1 8.21 15.60 -9.02
N SER A 2 9.51 15.67 -9.30
CA SER A 2 10.12 16.91 -9.80
C SER A 2 9.82 17.09 -11.29
N LYS A 3 9.84 18.34 -11.76
CA LYS A 3 9.64 18.67 -13.18
C LYS A 3 10.65 17.93 -14.08
N GLY A 4 11.94 18.02 -13.75
CA GLY A 4 12.99 17.39 -14.55
C GLY A 4 12.84 15.88 -14.68
N TRP A 5 12.44 15.19 -13.60
CA TRP A 5 12.18 13.75 -13.66
C TRP A 5 10.97 13.43 -14.55
N ALA A 6 9.92 14.23 -14.50
CA ALA A 6 8.73 14.02 -15.33
C ALA A 6 9.03 14.25 -16.82
N GLU A 7 9.81 15.27 -17.15
CA GLU A 7 10.25 15.57 -18.52
C GLU A 7 11.15 14.45 -19.08
N GLU A 8 12.12 13.99 -18.27
CA GLU A 8 13.04 12.90 -18.64
C GLU A 8 12.31 11.59 -18.96
N HIS A 9 11.24 11.28 -18.22
CA HIS A 9 10.54 9.99 -18.32
C HIS A 9 9.21 10.08 -19.10
N GLY A 10 8.94 11.19 -19.80
CA GLY A 10 7.70 11.38 -20.55
C GLY A 10 6.44 11.35 -19.68
N ALA A 11 6.55 11.62 -18.38
CA ALA A 11 5.48 11.58 -17.39
C ALA A 11 4.86 12.96 -17.12
N VAL A 12 4.96 13.88 -18.07
CA VAL A 12 4.47 15.27 -17.96
C VAL A 12 2.95 15.39 -18.10
N ASN A 13 2.33 14.47 -18.84
CA ASN A 13 0.90 14.47 -19.12
C ASN A 13 0.17 13.44 -18.24
N PRO A 14 -1.09 13.71 -17.84
CA PRO A 14 -1.91 12.74 -17.16
C PRO A 14 -2.21 11.53 -18.07
N GLU A 15 -2.28 10.35 -17.47
CA GLU A 15 -2.71 9.13 -18.15
C GLU A 15 -4.22 9.21 -18.47
N SER A 16 -4.62 8.70 -19.63
CA SER A 16 -6.03 8.64 -20.01
C SER A 16 -6.80 7.72 -19.06
N ALA A 17 -7.98 8.15 -18.61
CA ALA A 17 -8.88 7.31 -17.83
C ALA A 17 -9.35 6.06 -18.62
N ALA A 18 -9.30 6.11 -19.96
CA ALA A 18 -9.61 4.98 -20.83
C ALA A 18 -8.46 3.95 -20.95
N GLY A 19 -7.30 4.21 -20.32
CA GLY A 19 -6.18 3.27 -20.28
C GLY A 19 -5.33 3.23 -21.56
N GLU A 20 -5.47 4.20 -22.46
CA GLU A 20 -4.61 4.33 -23.63
C GLU A 20 -3.22 4.85 -23.22
N GLY A 21 -2.23 3.96 -23.25
CA GLY A 21 -0.83 4.25 -22.92
C GLY A 21 -0.56 4.31 -21.41
N GLU A 22 0.21 3.35 -20.89
CA GLU A 22 0.65 3.36 -19.48
C GLU A 22 1.75 4.41 -19.27
N SER A 23 1.56 5.34 -18.33
CA SER A 23 2.59 6.31 -17.96
C SER A 23 3.75 5.63 -17.23
N TYR A 24 4.99 6.07 -17.48
CA TYR A 24 6.18 5.57 -16.76
C TYR A 24 6.02 5.70 -15.24
N ALA A 25 5.35 6.76 -14.78
CA ALA A 25 5.07 7.00 -13.36
C ALA A 25 4.22 5.92 -12.70
N ARG A 26 3.41 5.16 -13.45
CA ARG A 26 2.57 4.08 -12.94
C ARG A 26 3.38 2.93 -12.34
N ARG A 27 4.59 2.72 -12.84
CA ARG A 27 5.52 1.66 -12.40
C ARG A 27 6.76 2.19 -11.67
N HIS A 28 7.04 3.48 -11.80
CA HIS A 28 8.27 4.11 -11.28
C HIS A 28 7.98 5.39 -10.51
N ALA A 29 6.93 5.38 -9.67
CA ALA A 29 6.51 6.57 -8.93
C ALA A 29 7.67 7.21 -8.14
N ASN A 30 7.91 8.50 -8.38
CA ASN A 30 8.95 9.29 -7.69
C ASN A 30 8.34 10.17 -6.57
N GLY A 31 8.03 9.50 -5.45
CA GLY A 31 7.46 10.11 -4.25
C GLY A 31 8.51 10.69 -3.30
N THR A 32 8.06 11.50 -2.33
CA THR A 32 8.90 12.17 -1.33
C THR A 32 8.66 11.64 0.09
N GLY A 33 8.08 10.44 0.21
CA GLY A 33 7.72 9.82 1.49
C GLY A 33 8.88 9.04 2.14
N PRO A 34 8.61 8.43 3.32
CA PRO A 34 9.58 7.63 4.07
C PRO A 34 9.97 6.31 3.39
N PHE A 35 9.27 5.90 2.34
CA PHE A 35 9.59 4.69 1.56
C PHE A 35 9.63 5.01 0.06
N LYS A 36 10.59 4.44 -0.66
CA LYS A 36 10.76 4.52 -2.12
C LYS A 36 10.22 3.26 -2.77
N LEU A 37 9.60 3.41 -3.94
CA LEU A 37 9.15 2.28 -4.76
C LEU A 37 10.37 1.56 -5.35
N VAL A 38 10.45 0.25 -5.13
CA VAL A 38 11.48 -0.64 -5.71
C VAL A 38 10.95 -1.34 -6.96
N SER A 39 9.74 -1.90 -6.87
CA SER A 39 9.10 -2.55 -8.01
C SER A 39 7.58 -2.55 -7.87
N ARG A 40 6.89 -2.57 -9.01
CA ARG A 40 5.43 -2.69 -9.08
C ARG A 40 5.00 -3.63 -10.18
N GLU A 41 4.42 -4.74 -9.77
CA GLU A 41 3.75 -5.71 -10.63
C GLU A 41 2.25 -5.62 -10.32
N ALA A 42 1.48 -5.04 -11.25
CA ALA A 42 0.02 -4.89 -11.11
C ALA A 42 -0.61 -6.23 -10.76
N ASP A 43 -1.53 -6.20 -9.78
CA ASP A 43 -2.25 -7.36 -9.25
C ASP A 43 -1.38 -8.48 -8.63
N VAL A 44 -0.06 -8.31 -8.56
CA VAL A 44 0.87 -9.30 -8.01
C VAL A 44 1.52 -8.79 -6.73
N LYS A 45 2.30 -7.71 -6.80
CA LYS A 45 2.98 -7.13 -5.62
C LYS A 45 3.52 -5.74 -5.90
N THR A 46 3.60 -4.93 -4.86
CA THR A 46 4.34 -3.66 -4.85
C THR A 46 5.35 -3.68 -3.72
N VAL A 47 6.61 -3.42 -4.05
CA VAL A 47 7.73 -3.48 -3.11
C VAL A 47 8.26 -2.09 -2.85
N PHE A 48 8.46 -1.77 -1.58
CA PHE A 48 9.07 -0.52 -1.14
C PHE A 48 10.25 -0.78 -0.21
N GLU A 49 11.20 0.14 -0.21
CA GLU A 49 12.32 0.18 0.73
C GLU A 49 12.40 1.53 1.42
N VAL A 50 13.07 1.59 2.57
CA VAL A 50 13.19 2.82 3.34
C VAL A 50 13.92 3.92 2.54
N ASN A 51 13.33 5.12 2.53
CA ASN A 51 13.94 6.30 1.97
C ASN A 51 14.88 6.96 2.98
N LYS A 52 16.14 6.53 3.03
CA LYS A 52 17.14 7.07 3.97
C LYS A 52 17.31 8.60 3.90
N ASP A 53 17.01 9.19 2.75
CA ASP A 53 17.14 10.63 2.49
C ASP A 53 15.86 11.42 2.82
N TRP A 54 14.83 10.76 3.35
CA TRP A 54 13.57 11.40 3.66
C TRP A 54 13.74 12.48 4.73
N TRP A 55 13.20 13.67 4.43
CA TRP A 55 13.31 14.86 5.27
C TRP A 55 12.76 14.65 6.69
N GLY A 56 11.75 13.78 6.87
CA GLY A 56 11.17 13.50 8.19
C GLY A 56 12.13 12.84 9.18
N PHE A 57 13.10 12.05 8.71
CA PHE A 57 14.09 11.43 9.60
C PHE A 57 15.02 12.47 10.25
N LYS A 58 15.32 13.57 9.54
CA LYS A 58 16.03 14.72 10.13
C LYS A 58 15.17 15.47 11.15
N ALA A 59 13.85 15.46 10.98
CA ALA A 59 12.88 16.08 11.90
C ALA A 59 12.57 15.21 13.14
N GLY A 60 13.20 14.04 13.29
CA GLY A 60 13.04 13.19 14.47
C GLY A 60 12.19 11.93 14.25
N GLU A 61 11.54 11.79 13.08
CA GLU A 61 10.78 10.59 12.75
C GLU A 61 11.70 9.36 12.68
N ARG A 62 11.18 8.19 13.05
CA ARG A 62 11.94 6.94 13.03
C ARG A 62 11.06 5.82 12.48
N THR A 63 11.70 4.85 11.84
CA THR A 63 11.06 3.61 11.46
C THR A 63 11.99 2.44 11.75
N ASN A 64 11.42 1.34 12.23
CA ASN A 64 12.09 0.05 12.33
C ASN A 64 11.82 -0.84 11.11
N VAL A 65 11.02 -0.39 10.14
CA VAL A 65 10.69 -1.14 8.93
C VAL A 65 11.66 -0.78 7.82
N THR A 66 12.32 -1.79 7.24
CA THR A 66 13.30 -1.60 6.17
C THR A 66 12.74 -1.89 4.78
N ARG A 67 11.73 -2.77 4.70
CA ARG A 67 11.10 -3.21 3.46
C ARG A 67 9.61 -3.45 3.68
N VAL A 68 8.80 -2.98 2.75
CA VAL A 68 7.35 -3.21 2.72
C VAL A 68 7.02 -3.96 1.44
N VAL A 69 6.30 -5.07 1.56
CA VAL A 69 5.76 -5.82 0.43
C VAL A 69 4.24 -5.77 0.54
N PHE A 70 3.61 -5.06 -0.39
CA PHE A 70 2.17 -5.03 -0.53
C PHE A 70 1.73 -6.07 -1.55
N THR A 71 0.99 -7.07 -1.10
CA THR A 71 0.50 -8.16 -1.95
C THR A 71 -1.03 -8.08 -2.02
N PRO A 72 -1.62 -7.79 -3.19
CA PRO A 72 -3.07 -7.85 -3.37
C PRO A 72 -3.58 -9.28 -3.16
N ILE A 73 -4.52 -9.46 -2.23
CA ILE A 73 -5.24 -10.73 -2.02
C ILE A 73 -6.73 -10.42 -2.03
N SER A 74 -7.36 -10.65 -3.18
CA SER A 74 -8.77 -10.29 -3.42
C SER A 74 -9.75 -11.11 -2.58
N SER A 75 -9.46 -12.40 -2.36
CA SER A 75 -10.30 -13.27 -1.53
C SER A 75 -10.14 -12.94 -0.05
N ASP A 76 -11.24 -12.52 0.58
CA ASP A 76 -11.32 -12.24 2.01
C ASP A 76 -10.86 -13.41 2.87
N ALA A 77 -11.36 -14.61 2.59
CA ALA A 77 -10.99 -15.81 3.34
C ALA A 77 -9.50 -16.14 3.22
N THR A 78 -8.92 -15.99 2.02
CA THR A 78 -7.49 -16.23 1.77
C THR A 78 -6.62 -15.20 2.49
N ARG A 79 -7.05 -13.93 2.51
CA ARG A 79 -6.34 -12.85 3.18
C ARG A 79 -6.34 -13.02 4.70
N VAL A 80 -7.48 -13.38 5.29
CA VAL A 80 -7.57 -13.70 6.73
C VAL A 80 -6.71 -14.93 7.05
N ALA A 81 -6.77 -15.99 6.24
CA ALA A 81 -5.94 -17.18 6.45
C ALA A 81 -4.43 -16.86 6.41
N ALA A 82 -3.99 -16.04 5.47
CA ALA A 82 -2.60 -15.61 5.36
C ALA A 82 -2.13 -14.82 6.59
N LEU A 83 -2.99 -14.00 7.19
CA LEU A 83 -2.68 -13.29 8.44
C LEU A 83 -2.54 -14.27 9.60
N LEU A 84 -3.54 -15.15 9.78
CA LEU A 84 -3.57 -16.11 10.88
C LEU A 84 -2.42 -17.13 10.82
N SER A 85 -1.93 -17.46 9.61
CA SER A 85 -0.78 -18.34 9.42
C SER A 85 0.57 -17.63 9.53
N GLY A 86 0.59 -16.31 9.72
CA GLY A 86 1.82 -15.51 9.76
C GLY A 86 2.50 -15.29 8.40
N ASN A 87 1.82 -15.59 7.29
CA ASN A 87 2.36 -15.33 5.94
C ASN A 87 2.40 -13.83 5.62
N VAL A 88 1.54 -13.04 6.27
CA VAL A 88 1.57 -11.57 6.22
C VAL A 88 1.54 -10.99 7.63
N HIS A 89 2.19 -9.84 7.82
CA HIS A 89 2.23 -9.15 9.11
C HIS A 89 1.02 -8.22 9.34
N MET A 90 0.34 -7.84 8.27
CA MET A 90 -0.86 -6.99 8.29
C MET A 90 -1.76 -7.37 7.14
N ALA A 91 -3.07 -7.35 7.37
CA ALA A 91 -4.08 -7.57 6.35
C ALA A 91 -5.17 -6.50 6.45
N TYR A 92 -5.59 -5.97 5.30
CA TYR A 92 -6.65 -4.98 5.20
C TYR A 92 -7.42 -5.16 3.87
N PRO A 93 -8.74 -5.02 3.86
CA PRO A 93 -9.62 -4.94 5.02
C PRO A 93 -9.77 -6.32 5.70
N ILE A 94 -10.23 -6.36 6.95
CA ILE A 94 -10.71 -7.60 7.59
C ILE A 94 -12.23 -7.60 7.54
N PRO A 95 -12.88 -8.66 7.03
CA PRO A 95 -14.34 -8.75 7.05
C PRO A 95 -14.89 -8.72 8.48
N VAL A 96 -16.04 -8.07 8.67
CA VAL A 96 -16.65 -7.88 10.00
C VAL A 96 -16.87 -9.23 10.71
N GLN A 97 -17.30 -10.25 9.97
CA GLN A 97 -17.53 -11.59 10.50
C GLN A 97 -16.27 -12.29 11.03
N ASP A 98 -15.09 -11.93 10.52
CA ASP A 98 -13.82 -12.53 10.91
C ASP A 98 -13.10 -11.76 12.01
N MET A 99 -13.60 -10.58 12.42
CA MET A 99 -12.96 -9.74 13.45
C MET A 99 -12.68 -10.50 14.74
N ARG A 100 -13.69 -11.20 15.28
CA ARG A 100 -13.53 -11.99 16.51
C ARG A 100 -12.51 -13.11 16.34
N ARG A 101 -12.45 -13.72 15.15
CA ARG A 101 -11.51 -14.81 14.86
C ARG A 101 -10.06 -14.30 14.82
N VAL A 102 -9.83 -13.13 14.24
CA VAL A 102 -8.51 -12.49 14.22
C VAL A 102 -8.09 -12.02 15.61
N ASP A 103 -9.01 -11.47 16.40
CA ASP A 103 -8.69 -10.92 17.72
C ASP A 103 -8.44 -12.00 18.78
N THR A 104 -9.05 -13.18 18.63
CA THR A 104 -8.87 -14.32 19.54
C THR A 104 -7.72 -15.26 19.15
N ASN A 105 -7.14 -15.08 17.97
CA ASN A 105 -6.01 -15.88 17.52
C ASN A 105 -4.70 -15.42 18.17
N ALA A 106 -3.88 -16.37 18.60
CA ALA A 106 -2.59 -16.07 19.20
C ALA A 106 -1.66 -15.37 18.18
N GLY A 107 -1.12 -14.21 18.56
CA GLY A 107 -0.18 -13.45 17.73
C GLY A 107 -0.81 -12.46 16.76
N THR A 108 -2.13 -12.31 16.76
CA THR A 108 -2.85 -11.29 15.99
C THR A 108 -3.72 -10.43 16.90
N SER A 109 -4.01 -9.20 16.47
CA SER A 109 -4.89 -8.28 17.19
C SER A 109 -5.64 -7.42 16.17
N MET A 110 -6.89 -7.07 16.46
CA MET A 110 -7.67 -6.20 15.59
C MET A 110 -7.36 -4.72 15.85
N LEU A 111 -7.01 -3.98 14.79
CA LEU A 111 -6.95 -2.51 14.81
C LEU A 111 -8.28 -1.97 14.28
N VAL A 112 -9.12 -1.46 15.18
CA VAL A 112 -10.48 -0.99 14.86
C VAL A 112 -10.58 0.51 15.11
N GLY A 113 -11.10 1.23 14.12
CA GLY A 113 -11.30 2.68 14.22
C GLY A 113 -12.23 3.18 13.11
N PRO A 114 -12.71 4.43 13.21
CA PRO A 114 -13.52 5.05 12.17
C PRO A 114 -12.73 5.13 10.85
N GLU A 115 -13.35 4.70 9.75
CA GLU A 115 -12.83 4.84 8.38
C GLU A 115 -13.45 6.10 7.74
N VAL A 116 -12.71 6.78 6.86
CA VAL A 116 -13.20 7.94 6.07
C VAL A 116 -14.16 7.54 4.94
N ARG A 117 -14.53 6.25 4.85
CA ARG A 117 -15.44 5.72 3.83
C ARG A 117 -16.86 5.65 4.37
N THR A 118 -17.76 6.41 3.76
CA THR A 118 -19.20 6.33 4.00
C THR A 118 -19.88 5.52 2.90
N ILE A 119 -20.54 4.42 3.29
CA ILE A 119 -21.41 3.66 2.41
C ILE A 119 -22.84 4.12 2.68
N TYR A 120 -23.53 4.60 1.64
CA TYR A 120 -24.92 5.04 1.74
C TYR A 120 -25.72 4.45 0.58
N LEU A 121 -27.03 4.31 0.78
CA LEU A 121 -27.96 4.05 -0.30
C LEU A 121 -28.52 5.40 -0.76
N GLY A 122 -28.11 5.85 -1.94
CA GLY A 122 -28.69 7.02 -2.59
C GLY A 122 -29.99 6.64 -3.28
N MET A 123 -31.07 7.37 -3.00
CA MET A 123 -32.32 7.27 -3.74
C MET A 123 -32.33 8.24 -4.92
#